data_AF-A0A9X9MB44-F1
#
_entry.id   AF-A0A9X9MB44-F1
#
_cell.length_a   1.000
_cell.length_b   1.000
_cell.length_c   1.000
_cell.angle_alpha   90.00
_cell.angle_beta   90.00
_cell.angle_gamma   90.00
#
_symmetry.space_group_name_H-M   'P 1'
#
loop_
_entity.id
_entity.type
_entity.pdbx_description
1 polymer ?
#
loop_
_entity_poly.entity_id
_entity_poly.type
_entity_poly.pdbx_seq_one_letter_code
_entity_poly.pdbx_strand_id
1 'polypeptide(L)'
;QEPPGQDLRAAVAAVQGAVHELLEFARGAIGNAAHTSDRTLHAKLSRQLQKMEDVYQTLVAHGQALEGGRGGAGTTPEDVDRLVACSRAVPEDAKQLASFLHGNASLLFRRTKAPMGGPEGGGPLHPNPIDKASSIQSRPLPSPPKFTSQDSPDGQYENSEGGWLEDYDYVHLQGKEEFEKTQKELLEKGNIMRQGKGQLELQQLKQFERLEQEVSRPIEHDLANWTPAQPLAPGRTGSLGPSDRQLLLFYLEQCEANLTTLTNAVDAFFTAVATNQPPKIFVAHSKFVILSAHKLVFIGDTLSRQAKAADVRSQVTHYSNLLCDLLRGIVATTKAAALQYPSPAAAQDMVDRVKELGHSTQQFRRVLGQLAAA
;
A
#
# COMPACT_ATOMS: atom_id res chain seq x y z
N GLN A 1 36.98 6.83 -27.39
CA GLN A 1 35.52 6.93 -27.57
C GLN A 1 35.11 5.62 -28.21
N GLU A 2 34.65 4.66 -27.41
CA GLU A 2 34.19 3.36 -27.92
C GLU A 2 32.91 3.54 -28.74
N PRO A 3 32.67 2.73 -29.79
CA PRO A 3 31.51 2.86 -30.64
C PRO A 3 30.21 2.56 -29.87
N PRO A 4 29.14 3.36 -30.05
CA PRO A 4 27.88 3.27 -29.28
C PRO A 4 27.16 1.91 -29.37
N GLY A 5 27.51 1.06 -30.33
CA GLY A 5 26.97 -0.30 -30.46
C GLY A 5 27.63 -1.34 -29.55
N GLN A 6 28.77 -1.07 -28.92
CA GLN A 6 29.35 -1.95 -27.90
C GLN A 6 28.66 -1.76 -26.55
N ASP A 7 28.39 -0.52 -26.15
CA ASP A 7 27.70 -0.19 -24.90
C ASP A 7 26.26 -0.73 -24.88
N LEU A 8 25.54 -0.61 -26.00
CA LEU A 8 24.18 -1.16 -26.11
C LEU A 8 24.17 -2.69 -25.95
N ARG A 9 25.11 -3.39 -26.58
CA ARG A 9 25.21 -4.86 -26.46
C ARG A 9 25.56 -5.29 -25.03
N ALA A 10 26.48 -4.59 -24.39
CA ALA A 10 26.82 -4.84 -22.98
C ALA A 10 25.61 -4.63 -22.06
N ALA A 11 24.83 -3.58 -22.28
CA ALA A 11 23.61 -3.32 -21.52
C ALA A 11 22.53 -4.40 -21.72
N VAL A 12 22.32 -4.85 -22.96
CA VAL A 12 21.38 -5.94 -23.28
C VAL A 12 21.80 -7.25 -22.62
N ALA A 13 23.09 -7.61 -22.71
CA ALA A 13 23.63 -8.80 -22.07
C ALA A 13 23.48 -8.75 -20.54
N ALA A 14 23.69 -7.57 -19.93
CA ALA A 14 23.51 -7.38 -18.49
C ALA A 14 22.05 -7.57 -18.05
N VAL A 15 21.09 -7.01 -18.80
CA VAL A 15 19.65 -7.19 -18.51
C VAL A 15 19.26 -8.65 -18.68
N GLN A 16 19.68 -9.31 -19.76
CA GLN A 16 19.41 -10.73 -19.98
C GLN A 16 19.99 -11.59 -18.85
N GLY A 17 21.24 -11.34 -18.45
CA GLY A 17 21.88 -12.04 -17.33
C GLY A 17 21.11 -11.90 -16.02
N ALA A 18 20.72 -10.68 -15.65
CA ALA A 18 19.98 -10.44 -14.41
C ALA A 18 18.59 -11.11 -14.40
N VAL A 19 17.88 -11.10 -15.53
CA VAL A 19 16.58 -11.80 -15.65
C VAL A 19 16.76 -13.31 -15.58
N HIS A 20 17.83 -13.83 -16.17
CA HIS A 20 18.15 -15.25 -16.11
C HIS A 20 18.41 -15.72 -14.67
N GLU A 21 19.23 -15.00 -13.91
CA GLU A 21 19.49 -15.30 -12.49
C GLU A 21 18.19 -15.30 -11.65
N LEU A 22 17.30 -14.35 -11.90
CA LEU A 22 15.99 -14.31 -11.24
C LEU A 22 15.13 -15.53 -11.59
N LEU A 23 15.11 -15.94 -12.87
CA LEU A 23 14.39 -17.13 -13.32
C LEU A 23 14.96 -18.40 -12.70
N GLU A 24 16.28 -18.55 -12.62
CA GLU A 24 16.93 -19.67 -11.95
C GLU A 24 16.56 -19.75 -10.46
N PHE A 25 16.61 -18.61 -9.76
CA PHE A 25 16.18 -18.52 -8.36
C PHE A 25 14.72 -18.95 -8.19
N ALA A 26 13.82 -18.42 -9.04
CA ALA A 26 12.40 -18.71 -8.96
C ALA A 26 12.06 -20.16 -9.32
N ARG A 27 12.79 -20.80 -10.26
CA ARG A 27 12.68 -22.25 -10.53
C ARG A 27 13.06 -23.08 -9.31
N GLY A 28 14.11 -22.69 -8.60
CA GLY A 28 14.48 -23.30 -7.31
C GLY A 28 13.34 -23.23 -6.29
N ALA A 29 12.65 -22.09 -6.22
CA ALA A 29 11.48 -21.92 -5.35
C ALA A 29 10.28 -22.79 -5.78
N ILE A 30 10.02 -22.97 -7.08
CA ILE A 30 8.96 -23.88 -7.58
C ILE A 30 9.22 -25.32 -7.19
N GLY A 31 10.47 -25.78 -7.28
CA GLY A 31 10.83 -27.14 -6.83
C GLY A 31 10.45 -27.39 -5.37
N ASN A 32 10.61 -26.37 -4.52
CA ASN A 32 10.18 -26.43 -3.12
C ASN A 32 8.64 -26.38 -2.99
N ALA A 33 7.97 -25.58 -3.83
CA ALA A 33 6.51 -25.44 -3.84
C ALA A 33 5.77 -26.76 -4.16
N ALA A 34 6.38 -27.66 -4.95
CA ALA A 34 5.80 -28.97 -5.29
C ALA A 34 5.56 -29.87 -4.06
N HIS A 35 6.27 -29.61 -2.96
CA HIS A 35 6.19 -30.37 -1.71
C HIS A 35 5.32 -29.68 -0.64
N THR A 36 4.71 -28.54 -0.97
CA THR A 36 3.82 -27.80 -0.08
C THR A 36 2.42 -28.40 -0.09
N SER A 37 1.72 -28.30 1.05
CA SER A 37 0.33 -28.76 1.19
C SER A 37 -0.67 -27.98 0.32
N ASP A 38 -0.31 -26.78 -0.12
CA ASP A 38 -1.11 -25.95 -1.01
C ASP A 38 -0.75 -26.21 -2.49
N ARG A 39 -1.58 -27.03 -3.16
CA ARG A 39 -1.41 -27.33 -4.58
C ARG A 39 -1.71 -26.15 -5.50
N THR A 40 -2.43 -25.12 -5.02
CA THR A 40 -2.75 -23.92 -5.81
C THR A 40 -1.56 -22.97 -5.89
N LEU A 41 -0.70 -22.98 -4.87
CA LEU A 41 0.53 -22.19 -4.84
C LEU A 41 1.48 -22.57 -5.99
N HIS A 42 1.73 -23.87 -6.17
CA HIS A 42 2.55 -24.36 -7.27
C HIS A 42 1.98 -23.90 -8.62
N ALA A 43 0.68 -24.09 -8.86
CA ALA A 43 0.05 -23.68 -10.12
C ALA A 43 0.15 -22.17 -10.40
N LYS A 44 -0.05 -21.33 -9.38
CA LYS A 44 0.06 -19.87 -9.51
C LYS A 44 1.51 -19.42 -9.71
N LEU A 45 2.46 -19.99 -8.96
CA LEU A 45 3.88 -19.66 -9.10
C LEU A 45 4.43 -20.12 -10.46
N SER A 46 4.04 -21.31 -10.94
CA SER A 46 4.39 -21.77 -12.29
C SER A 46 3.82 -20.86 -13.37
N ARG A 47 2.57 -20.40 -13.24
CA ARG A 47 1.98 -19.43 -14.19
C ARG A 47 2.74 -18.11 -14.20
N GLN A 48 3.10 -17.58 -13.02
CA GLN A 48 3.84 -16.32 -12.91
C GLN A 48 5.27 -16.45 -13.45
N LEU A 49 5.92 -17.58 -13.21
CA LEU A 49 7.25 -17.86 -13.78
C LEU A 49 7.17 -17.99 -15.30
N GLN A 50 6.18 -18.71 -15.84
CA GLN A 50 6.00 -18.87 -17.28
C GLN A 50 5.87 -17.52 -17.99
N LYS A 51 5.10 -16.58 -17.41
CA LYS A 51 4.97 -15.23 -17.94
C LYS A 51 6.34 -14.53 -18.05
N MET A 52 7.17 -14.61 -17.02
CA MET A 52 8.53 -14.03 -17.05
C MET A 52 9.45 -14.77 -18.03
N GLU A 53 9.30 -16.08 -18.16
CA GLU A 53 10.03 -16.91 -19.12
C GLU A 53 9.73 -16.48 -20.56
N ASP A 54 8.46 -16.24 -20.89
CA ASP A 54 8.01 -15.77 -22.22
C ASP A 54 8.60 -14.38 -22.54
N VAL A 55 8.63 -13.48 -21.54
CA VAL A 55 9.26 -12.15 -21.66
C VAL A 55 10.77 -12.28 -21.87
N TYR A 56 11.44 -13.17 -21.12
CA TYR A 56 12.87 -13.43 -21.28
C TYR A 56 13.22 -13.99 -22.66
N GLN A 57 12.44 -14.96 -23.17
CA GLN A 57 12.64 -15.50 -24.53
C GLN A 57 12.48 -14.41 -25.60
N THR A 58 11.50 -13.52 -25.43
CA THR A 58 11.32 -12.37 -26.32
C THR A 58 12.52 -11.43 -26.27
N LEU A 59 13.03 -11.13 -25.07
CA LEU A 59 14.21 -10.28 -24.88
C LEU A 59 15.49 -10.90 -25.48
N VAL A 60 15.66 -12.21 -25.38
CA VAL A 60 16.78 -12.94 -26.00
C VAL A 60 16.69 -12.91 -27.52
N ALA A 61 15.50 -13.15 -28.09
CA ALA A 61 15.30 -13.11 -29.54
C ALA A 61 15.62 -11.72 -30.14
N HIS A 62 15.19 -10.64 -29.47
CA HIS A 62 15.48 -9.27 -29.90
C HIS A 62 16.96 -8.91 -29.70
N GLY A 63 17.59 -9.40 -28.62
CA GLY A 63 19.04 -9.23 -28.42
C GLY A 63 19.87 -9.95 -29.48
N GLN A 64 19.50 -11.17 -29.87
CA GLN A 64 20.18 -11.92 -30.94
C GLN A 64 19.99 -11.29 -32.32
N ALA A 65 18.81 -10.74 -32.60
CA ALA A 65 18.56 -9.98 -33.83
C ALA A 65 19.48 -8.74 -33.92
N LEU A 66 19.77 -8.10 -32.78
CA LEU A 66 20.73 -6.99 -32.67
C LEU A 66 22.18 -7.43 -32.92
N GLU A 67 22.55 -8.67 -32.57
CA GLU A 67 23.90 -9.22 -32.77
C GLU A 67 24.14 -9.80 -34.19
N GLY A 68 23.08 -10.27 -34.86
CA GLY A 68 23.12 -10.90 -36.18
C GLY A 68 23.41 -9.96 -37.37
N GLY A 69 23.38 -8.64 -37.17
CA GLY A 69 23.64 -7.61 -38.19
C GLY A 69 25.09 -7.50 -38.69
N ARG A 70 25.83 -8.61 -38.77
CA ARG A 70 27.21 -8.68 -39.31
C ARG A 70 27.28 -8.56 -40.84
N GLY A 71 26.15 -8.48 -41.54
CA GLY A 71 26.08 -8.38 -43.00
C GLY A 71 25.37 -7.11 -43.49
N GLY A 72 26.06 -5.98 -43.48
CA GLY A 72 25.77 -4.82 -44.35
C GLY A 72 24.59 -3.90 -44.01
N ALA A 73 23.56 -4.35 -43.30
CA ALA A 73 22.49 -3.49 -42.78
C ALA A 73 22.60 -3.46 -41.24
N GLY A 74 23.04 -2.33 -40.70
CA GLY A 74 23.16 -2.14 -39.25
C GLY A 74 21.81 -2.28 -38.53
N THR A 75 21.87 -2.48 -37.23
CA THR A 75 20.72 -2.47 -36.29
C THR A 75 19.72 -1.39 -36.70
N THR A 76 18.50 -1.77 -37.08
CA THR A 76 17.52 -0.77 -37.48
C THR A 76 17.00 -0.04 -36.24
N PRO A 77 16.60 1.23 -36.34
CA PRO A 77 15.96 1.95 -35.24
C PRO A 77 14.74 1.19 -34.69
N GLU A 78 14.00 0.48 -35.54
CA GLU A 78 12.86 -0.33 -35.15
C GLU A 78 13.24 -1.53 -34.26
N ASP A 79 14.40 -2.16 -34.48
CA ASP A 79 14.89 -3.27 -33.65
C ASP A 79 15.24 -2.79 -32.24
N VAL A 80 15.83 -1.60 -32.15
CA VAL A 80 16.15 -0.95 -30.87
C VAL A 80 14.87 -0.54 -30.15
N ASP A 81 13.88 0.01 -30.85
CA ASP A 81 12.60 0.41 -30.27
C ASP A 81 11.82 -0.80 -29.71
N ARG A 82 11.81 -1.93 -30.43
CA ARG A 82 11.19 -3.17 -29.96
C ARG A 82 11.89 -3.73 -28.72
N LEU A 83 13.23 -3.71 -28.71
CA LEU A 83 14.03 -4.12 -27.56
C LEU A 83 13.79 -3.23 -26.34
N VAL A 84 13.71 -1.91 -26.53
CA VAL A 84 13.39 -0.93 -25.47
C VAL A 84 11.96 -1.13 -24.95
N ALA A 85 11.00 -1.41 -25.83
CA ALA A 85 9.64 -1.73 -25.42
C ALA A 85 9.58 -3.02 -24.57
N CYS A 86 10.29 -4.08 -24.98
CA CYS A 86 10.36 -5.33 -24.23
C CYS A 86 11.08 -5.16 -22.88
N SER A 87 12.19 -4.41 -22.84
CA SER A 87 12.96 -4.21 -21.62
C SER A 87 12.25 -3.35 -20.57
N ARG A 88 11.30 -2.49 -20.97
CA ARG A 88 10.49 -1.69 -20.03
C ARG A 88 9.49 -2.52 -19.22
N ALA A 89 9.04 -3.66 -19.73
CA ALA A 89 8.11 -4.54 -19.01
C ALA A 89 8.82 -5.42 -17.97
N VAL A 90 10.10 -5.75 -18.21
CA VAL A 90 10.91 -6.66 -17.37
C VAL A 90 10.96 -6.25 -15.89
N PRO A 91 11.22 -4.99 -15.50
CA PRO A 91 11.27 -4.62 -14.09
C PRO A 91 9.93 -4.80 -13.37
N GLU A 92 8.81 -4.59 -14.05
CA GLU A 92 7.48 -4.70 -13.44
C GLU A 92 7.10 -6.18 -13.26
N ASP A 93 7.33 -7.02 -14.27
CA ASP A 93 7.13 -8.46 -14.16
C ASP A 93 8.06 -9.07 -13.09
N ALA A 94 9.28 -8.55 -12.94
CA ALA A 94 10.25 -9.00 -11.94
C ALA A 94 9.78 -8.67 -10.52
N LYS A 95 9.23 -7.46 -10.31
CA LYS A 95 8.60 -7.07 -9.04
C LYS A 95 7.40 -7.95 -8.72
N GLN A 96 6.55 -8.25 -9.71
CA GLN A 96 5.40 -9.13 -9.51
C GLN A 96 5.82 -10.53 -9.09
N LEU A 97 6.82 -11.12 -9.77
CA LEU A 97 7.37 -12.43 -9.42
C LEU A 97 8.03 -12.40 -8.02
N ALA A 98 8.83 -11.38 -7.71
CA ALA A 98 9.49 -11.23 -6.42
C ALA A 98 8.50 -11.03 -5.26
N SER A 99 7.45 -10.22 -5.47
CA SER A 99 6.37 -10.03 -4.50
C SER A 99 5.63 -11.33 -4.23
N PHE A 100 5.34 -12.10 -5.27
CA PHE A 100 4.69 -13.41 -5.15
C PHE A 100 5.57 -14.41 -4.39
N LEU A 101 6.88 -14.44 -4.67
CA LEU A 101 7.84 -15.27 -3.92
C LEU A 101 7.93 -14.84 -2.45
N HIS A 102 7.96 -13.53 -2.19
CA HIS A 102 8.05 -12.98 -0.83
C HIS A 102 6.79 -13.30 0.00
N GLY A 103 5.60 -13.09 -0.57
CA GLY A 103 4.33 -13.39 0.08
C GLY A 103 4.18 -14.87 0.46
N ASN A 104 4.87 -15.75 -0.24
CA ASN A 104 4.84 -17.21 -0.01
C ASN A 104 6.15 -17.76 0.57
N ALA A 105 7.09 -16.91 0.99
CA ALA A 105 8.45 -17.32 1.35
C ALA A 105 8.49 -18.34 2.50
N SER A 106 7.55 -18.27 3.45
CA SER A 106 7.46 -19.19 4.58
C SER A 106 7.12 -20.63 4.17
N LEU A 107 6.47 -20.80 3.02
CA LEU A 107 6.12 -22.09 2.43
C LEU A 107 7.21 -22.58 1.47
N LEU A 108 7.84 -21.66 0.75
CA LEU A 108 8.85 -21.95 -0.26
C LEU A 108 10.24 -22.22 0.34
N PHE A 109 10.52 -21.67 1.53
CA PHE A 109 11.81 -21.78 2.18
C PHE A 109 11.63 -22.26 3.63
N ARG A 110 12.16 -23.45 3.95
CA ARG A 110 12.24 -23.89 5.34
C ARG A 110 13.34 -23.12 6.06
N ARG A 111 13.00 -22.52 7.19
CA ARG A 111 14.00 -22.04 8.16
C ARG A 111 14.72 -23.28 8.70
N THR A 112 15.97 -23.48 8.31
CA THR A 112 16.82 -24.49 8.93
C THR A 112 17.01 -24.11 10.40
N LYS A 113 16.29 -24.78 11.30
CA LYS A 113 16.72 -24.86 12.69
C LYS A 113 18.04 -25.62 12.64
N ALA A 114 19.14 -24.91 12.87
CA ALA A 114 20.47 -25.52 12.95
C ALA A 114 20.40 -26.76 13.86
N PRO A 115 20.96 -27.92 13.46
CA PRO A 115 21.02 -29.08 14.34
C PRO A 115 22.02 -28.78 15.45
N MET A 116 21.51 -28.32 16.61
CA MET A 116 22.27 -28.39 17.86
C MET A 116 22.39 -29.87 18.22
N GLY A 117 23.59 -30.41 18.03
CA GLY A 117 23.95 -31.72 18.58
C GLY A 117 24.00 -31.66 20.11
N GLY A 118 23.39 -32.66 20.74
CA GLY A 118 23.56 -32.97 22.16
C GLY A 118 22.36 -33.74 22.74
N PRO A 119 22.48 -35.04 23.02
CA PRO A 119 21.73 -35.71 24.08
C PRO A 119 22.59 -35.59 25.37
N GLU A 120 22.08 -35.45 26.60
CA GLU A 120 21.15 -36.29 27.34
C GLU A 120 20.76 -35.59 28.66
N GLY A 121 19.64 -36.01 29.26
CA GLY A 121 19.37 -35.77 30.68
C GLY A 121 17.92 -35.44 30.98
N GLY A 122 17.14 -36.45 31.39
CA GLY A 122 15.70 -36.40 31.58
C GLY A 122 15.21 -35.79 32.90
N GLY A 123 13.89 -35.68 33.02
CA GLY A 123 13.20 -35.35 34.26
C GLY A 123 11.87 -34.62 34.05
N PRO A 124 10.71 -35.21 34.40
CA PRO A 124 9.39 -34.60 34.25
C PRO A 124 9.02 -33.76 35.49
N LEU A 125 8.18 -32.73 35.33
CA LEU A 125 7.04 -32.35 36.21
C LEU A 125 6.63 -30.87 36.07
N HIS A 126 5.30 -30.68 36.05
CA HIS A 126 4.49 -29.48 36.31
C HIS A 126 4.42 -28.32 35.27
N PRO A 127 3.19 -27.94 34.84
CA PRO A 127 2.95 -26.72 34.08
C PRO A 127 2.60 -25.56 35.02
N ASN A 128 3.33 -24.45 34.93
CA ASN A 128 2.83 -23.13 35.33
C ASN A 128 3.54 -22.04 34.49
N PRO A 129 2.92 -20.85 34.33
CA PRO A 129 2.81 -20.20 33.03
C PRO A 129 3.42 -18.81 33.08
N ILE A 130 4.67 -18.65 32.67
CA ILE A 130 5.26 -17.35 32.35
C ILE A 130 6.16 -17.56 31.13
N ASP A 131 6.17 -16.58 30.24
CA ASP A 131 6.94 -16.45 28.98
C ASP A 131 6.27 -16.93 27.68
N LYS A 132 5.24 -16.17 27.28
CA LYS A 132 4.93 -15.92 25.86
C LYS A 132 4.71 -14.43 25.62
N ALA A 133 5.81 -13.68 25.52
CA ALA A 133 5.84 -12.39 24.84
C ALA A 133 6.53 -12.57 23.48
N SER A 134 5.86 -13.24 22.54
CA SER A 134 6.23 -13.21 21.13
C SER A 134 5.00 -13.43 20.25
N SER A 135 4.62 -12.37 19.53
CA SER A 135 3.73 -12.33 18.36
C SER A 135 2.25 -12.68 18.59
N ILE A 136 1.41 -11.65 18.71
CA ILE A 136 -0.06 -11.73 18.74
C ILE A 136 -0.67 -11.86 17.32
N GLN A 137 0.15 -11.95 16.26
CA GLN A 137 -0.34 -12.03 14.86
C GLN A 137 -0.53 -13.45 14.31
N SER A 138 -0.36 -14.51 15.11
CA SER A 138 -0.40 -15.91 14.62
C SER A 138 -1.37 -16.82 15.37
N ARG A 139 -2.62 -16.38 15.52
CA ARG A 139 -3.75 -17.29 15.76
C ARG A 139 -4.77 -17.11 14.64
N PRO A 140 -4.86 -18.04 13.67
CA PRO A 140 -5.96 -18.03 12.71
C PRO A 140 -7.27 -18.21 13.47
N LEU A 141 -8.27 -17.38 13.16
CA LEU A 141 -9.63 -17.61 13.60
C LEU A 141 -10.13 -18.95 13.03
N PRO A 142 -10.96 -19.72 13.76
CA PRO A 142 -11.55 -20.95 13.23
C PRO A 142 -12.44 -20.65 12.01
N SER A 143 -12.39 -21.53 11.01
CA SER A 143 -13.17 -21.38 9.77
C SER A 143 -14.69 -21.43 10.02
N PRO A 144 -15.49 -20.59 9.35
CA PRO A 144 -16.95 -20.65 9.46
C PRO A 144 -17.52 -21.94 8.84
N PRO A 145 -18.72 -22.39 9.27
CA PRO A 145 -19.30 -23.65 8.84
C PRO A 145 -19.63 -23.62 7.35
N LYS A 146 -19.33 -24.71 6.63
CA LYS A 146 -19.65 -24.83 5.20
C LYS A 146 -21.13 -25.19 5.04
N PHE A 147 -21.93 -24.26 4.53
CA PHE A 147 -23.26 -24.58 3.99
C PHE A 147 -23.08 -25.07 2.56
N THR A 148 -23.50 -26.30 2.29
CA THR A 148 -23.55 -26.87 0.94
C THR A 148 -24.82 -26.41 0.27
N SER A 149 -24.72 -25.66 -0.82
CA SER A 149 -25.86 -25.37 -1.71
C SER A 149 -25.68 -26.17 -3.00
N GLN A 150 -26.40 -27.28 -3.06
CA GLN A 150 -26.63 -28.09 -4.24
C GLN A 150 -27.93 -27.59 -4.89
N ASP A 151 -27.96 -27.60 -6.23
CA ASP A 151 -29.10 -27.39 -7.15
C ASP A 151 -29.61 -25.97 -7.44
N SER A 152 -29.22 -25.39 -8.59
CA SER A 152 -30.06 -25.34 -9.81
C SER A 152 -29.55 -24.33 -10.88
N PRO A 153 -29.92 -24.51 -12.16
CA PRO A 153 -29.18 -24.00 -13.33
C PRO A 153 -29.85 -22.82 -14.07
N ASP A 154 -29.06 -22.27 -15.00
CA ASP A 154 -29.37 -21.37 -16.13
C ASP A 154 -29.44 -19.84 -15.92
N GLY A 155 -28.56 -19.17 -16.69
CA GLY A 155 -28.46 -17.72 -16.85
C GLY A 155 -27.15 -17.30 -17.53
N GLN A 156 -26.97 -17.63 -18.82
CA GLN A 156 -25.94 -17.04 -19.68
C GLN A 156 -26.21 -15.55 -19.91
N TYR A 157 -25.33 -14.62 -19.52
CA TYR A 157 -25.12 -13.32 -20.19
C TYR A 157 -23.71 -12.77 -19.88
N GLU A 158 -23.27 -11.84 -20.72
CA GLU A 158 -21.91 -11.65 -21.20
C GLU A 158 -20.86 -11.06 -20.24
N ASN A 159 -19.61 -11.35 -20.62
CA ASN A 159 -18.39 -10.64 -20.29
C ASN A 159 -18.51 -9.12 -20.54
N SER A 160 -18.43 -8.32 -19.47
CA SER A 160 -17.97 -6.93 -19.54
C SER A 160 -17.13 -6.60 -18.32
N GLU A 161 -15.89 -6.20 -18.60
CA GLU A 161 -14.88 -5.76 -17.65
C GLU A 161 -15.43 -4.63 -16.75
N GLY A 162 -15.65 -4.95 -15.48
CA GLY A 162 -16.13 -3.99 -14.47
C GLY A 162 -16.19 -4.54 -13.03
N GLY A 163 -15.42 -5.60 -12.74
CA GLY A 163 -15.50 -6.35 -11.49
C GLY A 163 -14.61 -5.81 -10.37
N TRP A 164 -14.99 -4.68 -9.77
CA TRP A 164 -14.59 -4.34 -8.37
C TRP A 164 -15.76 -3.77 -7.55
N LEU A 165 -16.99 -3.98 -8.01
CA LEU A 165 -18.20 -3.51 -7.34
C LEU A 165 -18.97 -4.62 -6.60
N GLU A 166 -18.65 -5.89 -6.84
CA GLU A 166 -19.49 -7.03 -6.39
C GLU A 166 -18.94 -7.81 -5.19
N ASP A 167 -17.69 -7.58 -4.77
CA ASP A 167 -17.05 -8.36 -3.69
C ASP A 167 -17.18 -7.76 -2.28
N TYR A 168 -18.09 -6.81 -2.06
CA TYR A 168 -18.43 -6.39 -0.70
C TYR A 168 -19.50 -7.30 -0.13
N ASP A 169 -19.05 -8.36 0.53
CA ASP A 169 -19.86 -9.27 1.34
C ASP A 169 -20.42 -8.49 2.56
N TYR A 170 -21.45 -7.69 2.29
CA TYR A 170 -22.20 -6.95 3.29
C TYR A 170 -22.90 -7.96 4.20
N VAL A 171 -22.34 -8.11 5.40
CA VAL A 171 -22.91 -8.84 6.53
C VAL A 171 -24.43 -8.67 6.54
N HIS A 172 -25.17 -9.78 6.39
CA HIS A 172 -26.62 -9.83 6.40
C HIS A 172 -27.18 -9.30 7.73
N LEU A 173 -27.36 -7.99 7.81
CA LEU A 173 -28.12 -7.33 8.86
C LEU A 173 -29.39 -6.80 8.21
N GLN A 174 -30.50 -7.34 8.72
CA GLN A 174 -31.87 -6.99 8.41
C GLN A 174 -32.01 -5.46 8.27
N GLY A 175 -32.28 -4.97 7.05
CA GLY A 175 -32.34 -3.55 6.69
C GLY A 175 -31.52 -3.13 5.46
N LYS A 176 -30.67 -4.00 4.90
CA LYS A 176 -29.81 -3.70 3.71
C LYS A 176 -30.61 -3.18 2.51
N GLU A 177 -31.74 -3.81 2.20
CA GLU A 177 -32.56 -3.46 1.03
C GLU A 177 -33.21 -2.08 1.18
N GLU A 178 -33.61 -1.72 2.41
CA GLU A 178 -34.19 -0.41 2.71
C GLU A 178 -33.14 0.70 2.67
N PHE A 179 -31.92 0.42 3.16
CA PHE A 179 -30.79 1.36 3.04
C PHE A 179 -30.41 1.60 1.58
N GLU A 180 -30.28 0.54 0.78
CA GLU A 180 -29.97 0.63 -0.65
C GLU A 180 -31.08 1.32 -1.45
N LYS A 181 -32.35 1.02 -1.15
CA LYS A 181 -33.50 1.67 -1.80
C LYS A 181 -33.60 3.15 -1.46
N THR A 182 -33.41 3.52 -0.19
CA THR A 182 -33.40 4.92 0.24
C THR A 182 -32.23 5.68 -0.39
N GLN A 183 -31.04 5.06 -0.47
CA GLN A 183 -29.88 5.66 -1.11
C GLN A 183 -30.10 5.85 -2.63
N LYS A 184 -30.70 4.86 -3.30
CA LYS A 184 -31.02 4.92 -4.73
C LYS A 184 -32.07 5.99 -5.04
N GLU A 185 -33.12 6.09 -4.23
CA GLU A 185 -34.15 7.12 -4.39
C GLU A 185 -33.59 8.53 -4.18
N LEU A 186 -32.66 8.71 -3.23
CA LEU A 186 -31.96 9.98 -3.02
C LEU A 186 -31.02 10.35 -4.18
N LEU A 187 -30.34 9.34 -4.76
CA LEU A 187 -29.51 9.51 -5.96
C LEU A 187 -30.37 9.89 -7.18
N GLU A 188 -31.54 9.28 -7.34
CA GLU A 188 -32.49 9.57 -8.43
C GLU A 188 -33.15 10.95 -8.27
N LYS A 189 -33.57 11.33 -7.05
CA LYS A 189 -34.09 12.68 -6.76
C LYS A 189 -33.04 13.77 -7.01
N GLY A 190 -31.76 13.49 -6.77
CA GLY A 190 -30.64 14.37 -7.10
C GLY A 190 -30.24 14.39 -8.60
N ASN A 191 -30.74 13.45 -9.41
CA ASN A 191 -30.46 13.38 -10.85
C ASN A 191 -31.32 14.34 -11.68
N ILE A 192 -32.49 14.73 -11.19
CA ILE A 192 -33.47 15.53 -11.95
C ILE A 192 -33.01 17.00 -12.11
N MET A 193 -32.04 17.47 -11.32
CA MET A 193 -31.54 18.87 -11.34
C MET A 193 -30.27 19.08 -12.20
N ARG A 194 -29.78 18.06 -12.94
CA ARG A 194 -28.38 17.96 -13.44
C ARG A 194 -28.11 18.43 -14.89
N GLN A 195 -28.62 19.56 -15.38
CA GLN A 195 -28.33 19.94 -16.78
C GLN A 195 -26.91 20.50 -17.05
N GLY A 196 -26.06 20.70 -16.02
CA GLY A 196 -24.70 21.26 -16.15
C GLY A 196 -23.53 20.40 -15.61
N LYS A 197 -23.76 19.09 -15.38
CA LYS A 197 -22.94 18.31 -14.43
C LYS A 197 -21.72 17.56 -14.98
N GLY A 198 -21.60 17.38 -16.30
CA GLY A 198 -20.50 16.58 -16.87
C GLY A 198 -19.10 17.13 -16.57
N GLN A 199 -18.95 18.46 -16.54
CA GLN A 199 -17.66 19.10 -16.24
C GLN A 199 -17.30 19.03 -14.74
N LEU A 200 -18.30 19.14 -13.86
CA LEU A 200 -18.11 19.06 -12.40
C LEU A 200 -17.80 17.62 -11.95
N GLU A 201 -18.47 16.62 -12.56
CA GLU A 201 -18.18 15.20 -12.32
C GLU A 201 -16.78 14.81 -12.79
N LEU A 202 -16.36 15.29 -13.97
CA LEU A 202 -15.00 15.05 -14.45
C LEU A 202 -13.95 15.68 -13.52
N GLN A 203 -14.22 16.87 -12.98
CA GLN A 203 -13.32 17.52 -12.03
C GLN A 203 -13.24 16.76 -10.70
N GLN A 204 -14.37 16.26 -10.18
CA GLN A 204 -14.40 15.41 -8.99
C GLN A 204 -13.65 14.10 -9.21
N LEU A 205 -13.81 13.46 -10.37
CA LEU A 205 -13.12 12.21 -10.70
C LEU A 205 -11.59 12.42 -10.78
N LYS A 206 -11.15 13.51 -11.42
CA LYS A 206 -9.73 13.89 -11.46
C LYS A 206 -9.15 14.24 -10.09
N GLN A 207 -9.97 14.78 -9.19
CA GLN A 207 -9.55 15.03 -7.82
C GLN A 207 -9.44 13.72 -7.03
N PHE A 208 -10.39 12.81 -7.24
CA PHE A 208 -10.41 11.49 -6.64
C PHE A 208 -9.15 10.68 -7.03
N GLU A 209 -8.86 10.60 -8.33
CA GLU A 209 -7.69 9.88 -8.87
C GLU A 209 -6.37 10.45 -8.32
N ARG A 210 -6.25 11.78 -8.21
CA ARG A 210 -5.07 12.42 -7.61
C ARG A 210 -4.90 12.09 -6.13
N LEU A 211 -5.98 12.16 -5.34
CA LEU A 211 -5.95 11.80 -3.92
C LEU A 211 -5.57 10.33 -3.75
N GLU A 212 -6.10 9.44 -4.58
CA GLU A 212 -5.77 8.02 -4.54
C GLU A 212 -4.29 7.76 -4.82
N GLN A 213 -3.73 8.41 -5.84
CA GLN A 213 -2.30 8.30 -6.16
C GLN A 213 -1.42 8.84 -5.03
N GLU A 214 -1.73 10.01 -4.47
CA GLU A 214 -0.97 10.62 -3.38
C GLU A 214 -1.04 9.78 -2.09
N VAL A 215 -2.21 9.26 -1.76
CA VAL A 215 -2.44 8.44 -0.57
C VAL A 215 -1.77 7.07 -0.70
N SER A 216 -1.69 6.50 -1.90
CA SER A 216 -1.05 5.20 -2.14
C SER A 216 0.48 5.24 -2.08
N ARG A 217 1.10 6.43 -2.18
CA ARG A 217 2.56 6.58 -2.07
C ARG A 217 3.04 6.16 -0.68
N PRO A 218 4.02 5.23 -0.57
CA PRO A 218 4.56 4.81 0.71
C PRO A 218 5.37 5.93 1.37
N ILE A 219 5.54 5.83 2.68
CA ILE A 219 6.47 6.71 3.41
C ILE A 219 7.90 6.22 3.14
N GLU A 220 8.79 7.15 2.81
CA GLU A 220 10.21 6.82 2.68
C GLU A 220 10.81 6.51 4.05
N HIS A 221 11.66 5.48 4.09
CA HIS A 221 12.35 5.04 5.29
C HIS A 221 13.88 5.04 5.15
N ASP A 222 14.37 5.34 3.95
CA ASP A 222 15.79 5.27 3.66
C ASP A 222 16.48 6.58 4.06
N LEU A 223 16.99 6.61 5.30
CA LEU A 223 17.80 7.71 5.78
C LEU A 223 19.21 7.76 5.14
N ALA A 224 19.68 6.68 4.49
CA ALA A 224 21.05 6.62 3.99
C ALA A 224 21.29 7.51 2.77
N ASN A 225 20.27 7.71 1.95
CA ASN A 225 20.31 8.56 0.76
C ASN A 225 19.78 9.98 1.00
N TRP A 226 19.31 10.27 2.22
CA TRP A 226 18.72 11.55 2.55
C TRP A 226 19.79 12.58 2.94
N THR A 227 19.76 13.75 2.28
CA THR A 227 20.55 14.91 2.67
C THR A 227 19.61 16.05 3.09
N PRO A 228 19.86 16.75 4.22
CA PRO A 228 19.02 17.85 4.64
C PRO A 228 19.01 18.96 3.58
N ALA A 229 17.83 19.44 3.21
CA ALA A 229 17.67 20.55 2.25
C ALA A 229 18.28 21.88 2.72
N GLN A 230 18.54 22.03 4.03
CA GLN A 230 19.22 23.20 4.60
C GLN A 230 20.49 22.78 5.38
N PRO A 231 21.62 23.50 5.21
CA PRO A 231 22.78 23.32 6.07
C PRO A 231 22.36 23.48 7.53
N LEU A 232 22.70 22.49 8.36
CA LEU A 232 22.51 22.57 9.80
C LEU A 232 23.26 23.82 10.29
N ALA A 233 22.53 24.90 10.58
CA ALA A 233 23.14 26.05 11.23
C ALA A 233 23.83 25.54 12.51
N PRO A 234 25.00 26.10 12.89
CA PRO A 234 25.65 25.77 14.16
C PRO A 234 24.78 26.35 15.30
N GLY A 235 23.66 25.67 15.56
CA GLY A 235 22.74 25.90 16.64
C GLY A 235 23.27 25.25 17.90
N ARG A 236 23.01 25.92 19.02
CA ARG A 236 23.48 25.62 20.38
C ARG A 236 23.53 24.13 20.67
N THR A 237 24.52 23.73 21.46
CA THR A 237 24.70 22.39 22.03
C THR A 237 23.45 21.95 22.79
N GLY A 238 22.44 21.50 22.04
CA GLY A 238 21.21 20.92 22.54
C GLY A 238 21.48 19.54 23.13
N SER A 239 20.63 19.15 24.07
CA SER A 239 20.70 17.86 24.76
C SER A 239 20.40 16.67 23.84
N LEU A 240 19.91 16.90 22.62
CA LEU A 240 19.55 15.86 21.68
C LEU A 240 20.78 15.33 20.92
N GLY A 241 20.94 14.01 20.88
CA GLY A 241 22.01 13.37 20.13
C GLY A 241 21.89 13.62 18.61
N PRO A 242 23.01 13.70 17.86
CA PRO A 242 22.99 13.97 16.41
C PRO A 242 22.10 13.00 15.61
N SER A 243 22.05 11.73 16.02
CA SER A 243 21.22 10.70 15.37
C SER A 243 19.72 10.96 15.49
N ASP A 244 19.23 11.34 16.66
CA ASP A 244 17.80 11.62 16.87
C ASP A 244 17.39 12.90 16.14
N ARG A 245 18.29 13.88 16.08
CA ARG A 245 18.07 15.12 15.34
C ARG A 245 17.94 14.87 13.83
N GLN A 246 18.83 14.07 13.24
CA GLN A 246 18.72 13.68 11.82
C GLN A 246 17.43 12.90 11.54
N LEU A 247 17.09 11.96 12.43
CA LEU A 247 15.85 11.18 12.35
C LEU A 247 14.61 12.08 12.36
N LEU A 248 14.55 13.04 13.29
CA LEU A 248 13.44 13.97 13.40
C LEU A 248 13.33 14.88 12.18
N LEU A 249 14.45 15.40 11.67
CA LEU A 249 14.43 16.25 10.47
C LEU A 249 13.95 15.48 9.23
N PHE A 250 14.41 14.24 9.06
CA PHE A 250 13.95 13.36 7.98
C PHE A 250 12.43 13.14 8.04
N TYR A 251 11.92 12.69 9.20
CA TYR A 251 10.48 12.43 9.34
C TYR A 251 9.63 13.70 9.40
N LEU A 252 10.19 14.86 9.75
CA LEU A 252 9.52 16.14 9.65
C LEU A 252 9.26 16.51 8.19
N GLU A 253 10.23 16.33 7.30
CA GLU A 253 10.05 16.54 5.85
C GLU A 253 8.97 15.61 5.28
N GLN A 254 9.02 14.33 5.65
CA GLN A 254 7.99 13.36 5.27
C GLN A 254 6.61 13.75 5.83
N CYS A 255 6.55 14.24 7.07
CA CYS A 255 5.32 14.71 7.70
C CYS A 255 4.73 15.89 6.91
N GLU A 256 5.54 16.88 6.52
CA GLU A 256 5.11 18.05 5.76
C GLU A 256 4.54 17.69 4.38
N ALA A 257 5.19 16.77 3.66
CA ALA A 257 4.68 16.27 2.39
C ALA A 257 3.29 15.61 2.56
N ASN A 258 3.13 14.75 3.58
CA ASN A 258 1.86 14.07 3.84
C ASN A 258 0.76 15.01 4.39
N LEU A 259 1.13 16.09 5.10
CA LEU A 259 0.19 17.12 5.54
C LEU A 259 -0.44 17.86 4.35
N THR A 260 0.29 18.02 3.25
CA THR A 260 -0.24 18.66 2.03
C THR A 260 -1.36 17.81 1.44
N THR A 261 -1.12 16.51 1.25
CA THR A 261 -2.15 15.55 0.78
C THR A 261 -3.33 15.48 1.75
N LEU A 262 -3.08 15.45 3.06
CA LEU A 262 -4.15 15.46 4.06
C LEU A 262 -5.03 16.72 3.94
N THR A 263 -4.43 17.89 3.74
CA THR A 263 -5.16 19.14 3.57
C THR A 263 -6.08 19.07 2.35
N ASN A 264 -5.56 18.60 1.21
CA ASN A 264 -6.35 18.40 0.00
C ASN A 264 -7.53 17.42 0.22
N ALA A 265 -7.31 16.33 0.97
CA ALA A 265 -8.35 15.35 1.29
C ALA A 265 -9.44 15.94 2.21
N VAL A 266 -9.04 16.74 3.21
CA VAL A 266 -9.95 17.42 4.14
C VAL A 266 -10.80 18.46 3.41
N ASP A 267 -10.20 19.25 2.52
CA ASP A 267 -10.93 20.25 1.73
C ASP A 267 -11.94 19.59 0.77
N ALA A 268 -11.55 18.49 0.12
CA ALA A 268 -12.44 17.69 -0.70
C ALA A 268 -13.62 17.14 0.10
N PHE A 269 -13.34 16.62 1.31
CA PHE A 269 -14.35 16.13 2.23
C PHE A 269 -15.33 17.24 2.66
N PHE A 270 -14.84 18.41 3.09
CA PHE A 270 -15.71 19.52 3.47
C PHE A 270 -16.53 20.04 2.30
N THR A 271 -15.98 20.07 1.09
CA THR A 271 -16.73 20.42 -0.13
C THR A 271 -17.87 19.42 -0.39
N ALA A 272 -17.60 18.12 -0.23
CA ALA A 272 -18.62 17.09 -0.40
C ALA A 272 -19.76 17.22 0.63
N VAL A 273 -19.45 17.51 1.90
CA VAL A 273 -20.46 17.72 2.94
C VAL A 273 -21.23 19.02 2.72
N ALA A 274 -20.54 20.13 2.42
CA ALA A 274 -21.16 21.44 2.20
C ALA A 274 -22.10 21.47 0.98
N THR A 275 -21.82 20.66 -0.03
CA THR A 275 -22.68 20.50 -1.21
C THR A 275 -23.74 19.40 -1.05
N ASN A 276 -23.94 18.88 0.17
CA ASN A 276 -24.91 17.84 0.51
C ASN A 276 -24.79 16.60 -0.40
N GLN A 277 -23.55 16.16 -0.67
CA GLN A 277 -23.34 14.91 -1.42
C GLN A 277 -23.87 13.71 -0.62
N PRO A 278 -24.33 12.64 -1.30
CA PRO A 278 -24.84 11.44 -0.64
C PRO A 278 -23.72 10.63 0.03
N PRO A 279 -24.05 9.67 0.93
CA PRO A 279 -23.09 8.84 1.67
C PRO A 279 -22.00 8.22 0.81
N LYS A 280 -22.34 7.71 -0.37
CA LYS A 280 -21.35 7.14 -1.31
C LYS A 280 -20.14 8.06 -1.55
N ILE A 281 -20.36 9.38 -1.62
CA ILE A 281 -19.33 10.36 -1.95
C ILE A 281 -18.56 10.81 -0.70
N PHE A 282 -19.25 11.30 0.33
CA PHE A 282 -18.53 11.81 1.52
C PHE A 282 -17.84 10.69 2.31
N VAL A 283 -18.36 9.46 2.29
CA VAL A 283 -17.68 8.30 2.88
C VAL A 283 -16.37 8.02 2.14
N ALA A 284 -16.36 8.13 0.81
CA ALA A 284 -15.15 7.94 0.02
C ALA A 284 -14.09 9.02 0.33
N HIS A 285 -14.49 10.29 0.43
CA HIS A 285 -13.57 11.35 0.87
C HIS A 285 -13.09 11.16 2.31
N SER A 286 -13.96 10.69 3.22
CA SER A 286 -13.56 10.37 4.61
C SER A 286 -12.49 9.28 4.66
N LYS A 287 -12.52 8.29 3.76
CA LYS A 287 -11.46 7.27 3.65
C LYS A 287 -10.12 7.89 3.26
N PHE A 288 -10.09 8.83 2.31
CA PHE A 288 -8.83 9.52 1.97
C PHE A 288 -8.28 10.34 3.12
N VAL A 289 -9.14 11.02 3.89
CA VAL A 289 -8.74 11.72 5.12
C VAL A 289 -8.09 10.75 6.11
N ILE A 290 -8.75 9.62 6.37
CA ILE A 290 -8.26 8.59 7.30
C ILE A 290 -6.91 8.02 6.83
N LEU A 291 -6.80 7.61 5.57
CA LEU A 291 -5.58 7.03 5.02
C LEU A 291 -4.42 8.04 5.03
N SER A 292 -4.68 9.30 4.66
CA SER A 292 -3.67 10.37 4.69
C SER A 292 -3.17 10.64 6.11
N ALA A 293 -4.07 10.75 7.08
CA ALA A 293 -3.68 10.99 8.47
C ALA A 293 -3.06 9.76 9.16
N HIS A 294 -3.41 8.54 8.73
CA HIS A 294 -2.79 7.32 9.23
C HIS A 294 -1.29 7.25 8.89
N LYS A 295 -0.85 7.90 7.81
CA LYS A 295 0.58 8.07 7.50
C LYS A 295 1.32 8.82 8.62
N LEU A 296 0.71 9.84 9.22
CA LEU A 296 1.31 10.58 10.34
C LEU A 296 1.37 9.74 11.62
N VAL A 297 0.34 8.92 11.88
CA VAL A 297 0.36 7.93 12.98
C VAL A 297 1.55 7.00 12.81
N PHE A 298 1.73 6.47 11.60
CA PHE A 298 2.83 5.58 11.29
C PHE A 298 4.21 6.25 11.41
N ILE A 299 4.35 7.54 11.05
CA ILE A 299 5.55 8.33 11.32
C ILE A 299 5.82 8.40 12.83
N GLY A 300 4.82 8.79 13.62
CA GLY A 300 4.94 8.88 15.09
C GLY A 300 5.31 7.54 15.72
N ASP A 301 4.72 6.44 15.26
CA ASP A 301 5.01 5.09 15.70
C ASP A 301 6.45 4.68 15.37
N THR A 302 6.92 5.04 14.18
CA THR A 302 8.28 4.73 13.75
C THR A 302 9.30 5.53 14.56
N LEU A 303 9.05 6.82 14.77
CA LEU A 303 9.86 7.67 15.66
C LEU A 303 9.87 7.14 17.10
N SER A 304 8.74 6.64 17.61
CA SER A 304 8.65 6.09 18.98
C SER A 304 9.57 4.88 19.20
N ARG A 305 9.81 4.09 18.13
CA ARG A 305 10.69 2.91 18.17
C ARG A 305 12.15 3.24 17.88
N GLN A 306 12.40 4.27 17.07
CA GLN A 306 13.75 4.58 16.55
C GLN A 306 14.48 5.66 17.35
N ALA A 307 13.77 6.58 18.01
CA ALA A 307 14.39 7.65 18.80
C ALA A 307 15.03 7.13 20.09
N LYS A 308 16.22 7.64 20.43
CA LYS A 308 16.97 7.30 21.65
C LYS A 308 16.56 8.17 22.86
N ALA A 309 16.19 9.42 22.63
CA ALA A 309 15.73 10.34 23.66
C ALA A 309 14.34 9.94 24.17
N ALA A 310 14.22 9.82 25.49
CA ALA A 310 12.96 9.43 26.14
C ALA A 310 11.84 10.46 25.92
N ASP A 311 12.17 11.75 25.97
CA ASP A 311 11.21 12.83 25.75
C ASP A 311 10.63 12.79 24.33
N VAL A 312 11.48 12.54 23.32
CA VAL A 312 11.04 12.37 21.93
C VAL A 312 10.07 11.21 21.82
N ARG A 313 10.44 10.02 22.33
CA ARG A 313 9.56 8.83 22.31
C ARG A 313 8.22 9.11 22.99
N SER A 314 8.23 9.73 24.17
CA SER A 314 7.01 10.04 24.92
C SER A 314 6.08 10.96 24.15
N GLN A 315 6.62 12.02 23.54
CA GLN A 315 5.83 12.98 22.76
C GLN A 315 5.22 12.34 21.51
N VAL A 316 6.02 11.63 20.71
CA VAL A 316 5.51 11.02 19.47
C VAL A 316 4.52 9.89 19.77
N THR A 317 4.71 9.10 20.84
CA THR A 317 3.71 8.11 21.27
C THR A 317 2.39 8.75 21.69
N HIS A 318 2.44 9.87 22.43
CA HIS A 318 1.22 10.59 22.81
C HIS A 318 0.42 11.03 21.58
N TYR A 319 1.07 11.67 20.61
CA TYR A 319 0.41 12.13 19.39
C TYR A 319 -0.04 10.97 18.48
N SER A 320 0.73 9.89 18.35
CA SER A 320 0.29 8.69 17.62
C SER A 320 -1.04 8.15 18.16
N ASN A 321 -1.14 7.99 19.49
CA ASN A 321 -2.36 7.49 20.13
C ASN A 321 -3.52 8.45 19.95
N LEU A 322 -3.30 9.76 20.19
CA LEU A 322 -4.32 10.80 19.99
C LEU A 322 -4.87 10.78 18.56
N LEU A 323 -3.98 10.76 17.55
CA LEU A 323 -4.39 10.71 16.15
C LEU A 323 -5.15 9.42 15.84
N CYS A 324 -4.72 8.27 16.38
CA CYS A 324 -5.43 7.01 16.22
C CYS A 324 -6.86 7.06 16.79
N ASP A 325 -7.03 7.68 17.97
CA ASP A 325 -8.35 7.88 18.60
C ASP A 325 -9.25 8.77 17.75
N LEU A 326 -8.71 9.86 17.20
CA LEU A 326 -9.44 10.74 16.28
C LEU A 326 -9.86 10.01 15.00
N LEU A 327 -8.99 9.18 14.43
CA LEU A 327 -9.33 8.36 13.27
C LEU A 327 -10.49 7.39 13.56
N ARG A 328 -10.48 6.74 14.74
CA ARG A 328 -11.60 5.90 15.18
C ARG A 328 -12.88 6.70 15.35
N GLY A 329 -12.78 7.91 15.91
CA GLY A 329 -13.89 8.87 16.02
C GLY A 329 -14.49 9.21 14.66
N ILE A 330 -13.65 9.55 13.68
CA ILE A 330 -14.09 9.86 12.30
C ILE A 330 -14.83 8.68 11.69
N VAL A 331 -14.29 7.45 11.80
CA VAL A 331 -14.98 6.25 11.30
C VAL A 331 -16.36 6.10 11.91
N ALA A 332 -16.49 6.28 13.23
CA ALA A 332 -17.76 6.17 13.94
C ALA A 332 -18.77 7.25 13.49
N THR A 333 -18.35 8.51 13.43
CA THR A 333 -19.23 9.62 13.02
C THR A 333 -19.59 9.56 11.53
N THR A 334 -18.67 9.12 10.66
CA THR A 334 -18.95 8.92 9.23
C THR A 334 -19.98 7.80 9.02
N LYS A 335 -19.85 6.70 9.77
CA LYS A 335 -20.85 5.62 9.76
C LYS A 335 -22.21 6.12 10.24
N ALA A 336 -22.25 6.88 11.33
CA ALA A 336 -23.50 7.45 11.84
C ALA A 336 -24.15 8.40 10.83
N ALA A 337 -23.37 9.30 10.22
CA ALA A 337 -23.85 10.23 9.19
C ALA A 337 -24.40 9.51 7.95
N ALA A 338 -23.78 8.39 7.55
CA ALA A 338 -24.27 7.57 6.44
C ALA A 338 -25.59 6.86 6.77
N LEU A 339 -25.70 6.25 7.96
CA LEU A 339 -26.90 5.52 8.40
C LEU A 339 -28.10 6.43 8.64
N GLN A 340 -27.87 7.68 9.07
CA GLN A 340 -28.90 8.65 9.39
C GLN A 340 -29.15 9.64 8.24
N TYR A 341 -28.60 9.40 7.04
CA TYR A 341 -28.68 10.36 5.95
C TYR A 341 -30.12 10.52 5.44
N PRO A 342 -30.63 11.76 5.26
CA PRO A 342 -29.99 13.04 5.55
C PRO A 342 -30.19 13.48 7.02
N SER A 343 -29.09 13.70 7.76
CA SER A 343 -29.11 14.24 9.13
C SER A 343 -28.05 15.34 9.29
N PRO A 344 -28.44 16.63 9.40
CA PRO A 344 -27.51 17.73 9.59
C PRO A 344 -26.68 17.60 10.88
N ALA A 345 -27.30 17.10 11.96
CA ALA A 345 -26.60 16.89 13.23
C ALA A 345 -25.48 15.85 13.10
N ALA A 346 -25.77 14.69 12.49
CA ALA A 346 -24.76 13.65 12.30
C ALA A 346 -23.65 14.08 11.31
N ALA A 347 -24.01 14.87 10.29
CA ALA A 347 -23.02 15.47 9.38
C ALA A 347 -22.11 16.47 10.11
N GLN A 348 -22.66 17.26 11.04
CA GLN A 348 -21.90 18.20 11.85
C GLN A 348 -20.92 17.50 12.79
N ASP A 349 -21.34 16.43 13.48
CA ASP A 349 -20.45 15.62 14.34
C ASP A 349 -19.26 15.08 13.56
N MET A 350 -19.51 14.57 12.34
CA MET A 350 -18.47 14.09 11.43
C MET A 350 -17.51 15.22 11.02
N VAL A 351 -18.04 16.38 10.64
CA VAL A 351 -17.24 17.56 10.28
C VAL A 351 -16.36 18.02 11.44
N ASP A 352 -16.88 18.04 12.67
CA ASP A 352 -16.15 18.51 13.83
C ASP A 352 -15.00 17.55 14.22
N ARG A 353 -15.18 16.23 14.05
CA ARG A 353 -14.07 15.27 14.19
C ARG A 353 -12.98 15.46 13.15
N VAL A 354 -13.34 15.74 11.89
CA VAL A 354 -12.35 16.01 10.84
C VAL A 354 -11.61 17.34 11.08
N LYS A 355 -12.28 18.37 11.61
CA LYS A 355 -11.62 19.60 12.05
C LYS A 355 -10.63 19.33 13.18
N GLU A 356 -11.04 18.60 14.21
CA GLU A 356 -10.17 18.24 15.34
C GLU A 356 -8.92 17.48 14.90
N LEU A 357 -9.06 16.57 13.94
CA LEU A 357 -7.94 15.90 13.29
C LEU A 357 -6.99 16.91 12.63
N GLY A 358 -7.51 17.86 11.84
CA GLY A 358 -6.70 18.91 11.21
C GLY A 358 -5.89 19.73 12.22
N HIS A 359 -6.48 20.10 13.37
CA HIS A 359 -5.75 20.81 14.42
C HIS A 359 -4.66 19.95 15.06
N SER A 360 -4.98 18.69 15.35
CA SER A 360 -4.07 17.76 16.04
C SER A 360 -2.87 17.37 15.17
N THR A 361 -3.05 17.22 13.86
CA THR A 361 -1.92 16.94 12.93
C THR A 361 -0.99 18.14 12.78
N GLN A 362 -1.51 19.37 12.79
CA GLN A 362 -0.69 20.59 12.80
C GLN A 362 0.08 20.75 14.11
N GLN A 363 -0.53 20.42 15.26
CA GLN A 363 0.17 20.37 16.54
C GLN A 363 1.28 19.33 16.53
N PHE A 364 1.02 18.12 16.03
CA PHE A 364 2.02 17.07 15.92
C PHE A 364 3.24 17.52 15.10
N ARG A 365 3.02 18.12 13.91
CA ARG A 365 4.10 18.70 13.08
C ARG A 365 4.89 19.75 13.85
N ARG A 366 4.22 20.67 14.56
CA ARG A 366 4.88 21.73 15.34
C ARG A 366 5.77 21.14 16.44
N VAL A 367 5.27 20.13 17.16
CA VAL A 367 6.04 19.45 18.22
C VAL A 367 7.25 18.74 17.64
N LEU A 368 7.12 18.05 16.50
CA LEU A 368 8.28 17.46 15.81
C LEU A 368 9.34 18.50 15.45
N GLY A 369 8.92 19.65 14.92
CA GLY A 369 9.83 20.76 14.61
C GLY A 369 10.53 21.34 15.84
N GLN A 370 9.82 21.46 16.98
CA GLN A 370 10.40 21.90 18.25
C GLN A 370 11.42 20.89 18.79
N LEU A 371 11.11 19.60 18.73
CA LEU A 371 12.01 18.52 19.16
C LEU A 371 13.28 18.45 18.29
N ALA A 372 13.18 18.75 16.98
CA ALA A 372 14.33 18.78 16.08
C ALA A 372 15.24 20.01 16.28
N ALA A 373 14.70 21.07 16.91
CA ALA A 373 15.39 22.32 17.18
C ALA A 373 15.94 22.44 18.62
N ALA A 374 15.50 21.56 19.52
CA ALA A 374 15.99 21.42 20.90
C ALA A 374 17.34 20.69 20.96
#